data_AF-A0A849QBE3-F1
#
_entry.id   AF-A0A849QBE3-F1
#
_cell.length_a   1.000
_cell.length_b   1.000
_cell.length_c   1.000
_cell.angle_alpha   90.00
_cell.angle_beta   90.00
_cell.angle_gamma   90.00
#
_symmetry.space_group_name_H-M   'P 1'
#
loop_
_entity.id
_entity.type
_entity.pdbx_description
1 polymer ?
#
loop_
_entity_poly.entity_id
_entity_poly.type
_entity_poly.pdbx_seq_one_letter_code
_entity_poly.pdbx_strand_id
1 'polypeptide(L)'
;MSDISQDCTLGVTEEAVILSNGLVSISFDTRLGLLTFTDLITGNDIFSRSYVQVQTDQYTFDSRNMTYKAFSTLDFEDDMGQGKAVVFRLQDPDKRGEINLKLSVIKSLPCYTCSVQFKSRSDEELRIKSINTFVLDVDDSSRLLTGWNGRRLRFFRNGFHSWELSQAVPIKNGENTSHFYTALNNIETKKALIIGFVTMADQFSTISAHGREDEENRLERLVASSRCDDIPLFDKETIVSEELFVMAGEHALELLALYVEVASRRMKALGWDKVPQGWCSWYFYFTTPDEREIESNAHALKEMLPGRIEWIQIDDGYQKAIGDWTENDRFKNGLNTLVKKINKLGFKAGIWVAPFIASEHSDLFKNEQDWFVKDIDGRFSVVGENPLWLGKFYALDLTNPEVIS
;
A
#
# COMPACT_ATOMS: atom_id res chain seq x y z
N MET A 1 29.58 -18.63 3.39
CA MET A 1 28.38 -18.46 4.21
C MET A 1 27.90 -19.85 4.55
N SER A 2 28.09 -20.26 5.80
CA SER A 2 27.59 -21.56 6.28
C SER A 2 26.07 -21.60 6.15
N ASP A 3 25.58 -22.78 5.83
CA ASP A 3 24.17 -23.15 5.65
C ASP A 3 23.37 -22.94 6.95
N ILE A 4 22.98 -21.69 7.23
CA ILE A 4 22.05 -21.34 8.32
C ILE A 4 20.64 -21.29 7.73
N SER A 5 20.23 -22.37 7.08
CA SER A 5 18.82 -22.63 6.77
C SER A 5 18.21 -23.33 7.98
N GLN A 6 17.99 -22.59 9.09
CA GLN A 6 17.16 -23.12 10.18
C GLN A 6 15.69 -23.08 9.76
N ASP A 7 14.96 -24.14 10.11
CA ASP A 7 13.52 -24.18 9.88
C ASP A 7 12.79 -23.14 10.76
N CYS A 8 11.61 -22.72 10.31
CA CYS A 8 10.77 -21.85 11.13
C CYS A 8 10.31 -22.58 12.40
N THR A 9 10.45 -21.93 13.55
CA THR A 9 10.16 -22.51 14.86
C THR A 9 9.12 -21.70 15.63
N LEU A 10 8.46 -22.38 16.58
CA LEU A 10 7.53 -21.79 17.53
C LEU A 10 8.03 -22.11 18.95
N GLY A 11 8.33 -21.08 19.71
CA GLY A 11 8.58 -21.15 21.15
C GLY A 11 7.37 -20.66 21.93
N VAL A 12 7.03 -21.33 23.02
CA VAL A 12 5.95 -20.91 23.94
C VAL A 12 6.50 -20.89 25.35
N THR A 13 6.36 -19.75 26.02
CA THR A 13 6.69 -19.58 27.44
C THR A 13 5.40 -19.30 28.23
N GLU A 14 5.53 -19.09 29.55
CA GLU A 14 4.39 -18.71 30.39
C GLU A 14 3.81 -17.33 30.02
N GLU A 15 4.62 -16.47 29.41
CA GLU A 15 4.29 -15.06 29.19
C GLU A 15 4.20 -14.70 27.70
N ALA A 16 4.89 -15.44 26.83
CA ALA A 16 5.02 -15.08 25.42
C ALA A 16 4.97 -16.27 24.46
N VAL A 17 4.57 -15.97 23.22
CA VAL A 17 4.68 -16.87 22.08
C VAL A 17 5.65 -16.25 21.07
N ILE A 18 6.60 -17.04 20.60
CA ILE A 18 7.76 -16.57 19.84
C ILE A 18 7.83 -17.33 18.52
N LEU A 19 7.78 -16.62 17.40
CA LEU A 19 8.08 -17.15 16.08
C LEU A 19 9.50 -16.79 15.67
N SER A 20 10.22 -17.72 15.06
CA SER A 20 11.59 -17.50 14.58
C SER A 20 11.83 -18.23 13.27
N ASN A 21 12.70 -17.68 12.41
CA ASN A 21 13.21 -18.32 11.21
C ASN A 21 14.76 -18.45 11.21
N GLY A 22 15.38 -18.32 12.38
CA GLY A 22 16.84 -18.37 12.54
C GLY A 22 17.57 -17.07 12.20
N LEU A 23 16.95 -16.13 11.49
CA LEU A 23 17.50 -14.79 11.23
C LEU A 23 16.90 -13.75 12.17
N VAL A 24 15.58 -13.82 12.37
CA VAL A 24 14.82 -12.91 13.21
C VAL A 24 13.81 -13.69 14.06
N SER A 25 13.35 -13.06 15.13
CA SER A 25 12.19 -13.54 15.89
C SER A 25 11.19 -12.43 16.15
N ILE A 26 9.90 -12.78 16.15
CA ILE A 26 8.81 -11.91 16.60
C ILE A 26 8.13 -12.60 17.78
N SER A 27 8.03 -11.90 18.90
CA SER A 27 7.37 -12.39 20.11
C SER A 27 6.14 -11.56 20.42
N PHE A 28 5.07 -12.23 20.86
CA PHE A 28 3.87 -11.62 21.40
C PHE A 28 3.75 -11.94 22.89
N ASP A 29 3.79 -10.91 23.73
CA ASP A 29 3.53 -11.00 25.16
C ASP A 29 2.01 -11.14 25.38
N THR A 30 1.60 -12.32 25.84
CA THR A 30 0.19 -12.67 26.03
C THR A 30 -0.46 -11.99 27.24
N ARG A 31 0.34 -11.41 28.15
CA ARG A 31 -0.15 -10.67 29.32
C ARG A 31 -0.28 -9.18 29.02
N LEU A 32 0.70 -8.61 28.31
CA LEU A 32 0.78 -7.18 28.02
C LEU A 32 0.20 -6.80 26.66
N GLY A 33 -0.04 -7.76 25.76
CA GLY A 33 -0.54 -7.50 24.42
C GLY A 33 0.46 -6.76 23.54
N LEU A 34 1.77 -6.95 23.81
CA LEU A 34 2.88 -6.25 23.17
C LEU A 34 3.69 -7.18 22.26
N LEU A 35 4.29 -6.59 21.23
CA LEU A 35 5.12 -7.24 20.24
C LEU A 35 6.57 -6.74 20.33
N THR A 36 7.52 -7.68 20.29
CA THR A 36 8.96 -7.40 20.22
C THR A 36 9.58 -8.17 19.06
N PHE A 37 10.28 -7.45 18.18
CA PHE A 37 10.96 -7.99 17.02
C PHE A 37 12.47 -7.91 17.23
N THR A 38 13.15 -9.04 17.09
CA THR A 38 14.57 -9.20 17.48
C THR A 38 15.37 -9.74 16.30
N ASP A 39 16.57 -9.18 16.12
CA ASP A 39 17.58 -9.72 15.23
C ASP A 39 18.37 -10.80 15.96
N LEU A 40 18.30 -12.05 15.47
CA LEU A 40 18.95 -13.20 16.11
C LEU A 40 20.45 -13.28 15.82
N ILE A 41 20.94 -12.56 14.80
CA ILE A 41 22.36 -12.50 14.49
C ILE A 41 23.07 -11.61 15.51
N THR A 42 22.50 -10.45 15.80
CA THR A 42 23.10 -9.50 16.77
C THR A 42 22.60 -9.70 18.21
N GLY A 43 21.47 -10.39 18.39
CA GLY A 43 20.81 -10.57 19.68
C GLY A 43 20.11 -9.32 20.21
N ASN A 44 19.97 -8.28 19.38
CA ASN A 44 19.35 -7.01 19.78
C ASN A 44 17.92 -6.90 19.25
N ASP A 45 17.07 -6.23 20.02
CA ASP A 45 15.73 -5.87 19.57
C ASP A 45 15.82 -4.83 18.45
N ILE A 46 15.15 -5.15 17.33
CA ILE A 46 14.90 -4.23 16.24
C ILE A 46 13.89 -3.18 16.69
N PHE A 47 12.82 -3.62 17.34
CA PHE A 47 11.96 -2.78 18.16
C PHE A 47 11.33 -3.59 19.29
N SER A 48 10.86 -2.91 20.32
CA SER A 48 10.08 -3.53 21.39
C SER A 48 8.81 -2.75 21.67
N ARG A 49 7.83 -3.41 22.32
CA ARG A 49 6.60 -2.77 22.84
C ARG A 49 5.68 -2.17 21.76
N SER A 50 5.74 -2.70 20.54
CA SER A 50 4.71 -2.37 19.56
C SER A 50 3.40 -3.09 19.89
N TYR A 51 2.28 -2.62 19.38
CA TYR A 51 0.96 -3.20 19.61
C TYR A 51 0.07 -2.98 18.38
N VAL A 52 -1.13 -3.58 18.39
CA VAL A 52 -2.10 -3.41 17.31
C VAL A 52 -3.36 -2.72 17.83
N GLN A 53 -4.03 -1.98 16.94
CA GLN A 53 -5.21 -1.20 17.30
C GLN A 53 -6.24 -1.20 16.18
N VAL A 54 -7.52 -1.28 16.52
CA VAL A 54 -8.65 -1.05 15.60
C VAL A 54 -9.39 0.19 16.08
N GLN A 55 -9.48 1.19 15.21
CA GLN A 55 -10.16 2.45 15.51
C GLN A 55 -11.55 2.42 14.89
N THR A 56 -12.58 2.68 15.71
CA THR A 56 -13.95 2.86 15.24
C THR A 56 -14.45 4.27 15.56
N ASP A 57 -15.67 4.58 15.14
CA ASP A 57 -16.42 5.77 15.56
C ASP A 57 -16.67 5.85 17.07
N GLN A 58 -16.91 4.71 17.71
CA GLN A 58 -17.32 4.62 19.12
C GLN A 58 -16.21 4.13 20.07
N TYR A 59 -15.35 3.21 19.62
CA TYR A 59 -14.40 2.50 20.47
C TYR A 59 -13.02 2.43 19.83
N THR A 60 -12.02 2.17 20.66
CA THR A 60 -10.68 1.81 20.22
C THR A 60 -10.29 0.49 20.85
N PHE A 61 -10.17 -0.54 20.03
CA PHE A 61 -9.72 -1.87 20.46
C PHE A 61 -8.21 -1.89 20.38
N ASP A 62 -7.54 -2.02 21.52
CA ASP A 62 -6.09 -1.93 21.66
C ASP A 62 -5.59 -3.24 22.27
N SER A 63 -4.64 -3.92 21.63
CA SER A 63 -4.20 -5.24 22.10
C SER A 63 -3.69 -5.25 23.54
N ARG A 64 -3.20 -4.11 24.04
CA ARG A 64 -2.73 -3.94 25.43
C ARG A 64 -3.87 -4.01 26.47
N ASN A 65 -5.09 -3.69 26.04
CA ASN A 65 -6.29 -3.64 26.87
C ASN A 65 -7.23 -4.83 26.60
N MET A 66 -6.84 -5.78 25.74
CA MET A 66 -7.64 -6.95 25.39
C MET A 66 -7.16 -8.20 26.13
N THR A 67 -8.06 -9.14 26.36
CA THR A 67 -7.75 -10.42 26.98
C THR A 67 -7.32 -11.44 25.93
N TYR A 68 -6.08 -11.91 25.99
CA TYR A 68 -5.63 -13.08 25.23
C TYR A 68 -6.45 -14.32 25.59
N LYS A 69 -6.90 -15.08 24.59
CA LYS A 69 -7.74 -16.28 24.76
C LYS A 69 -7.03 -17.57 24.36
N ALA A 70 -6.46 -17.57 23.17
CA ALA A 70 -5.79 -18.72 22.58
C ALA A 70 -4.95 -18.28 21.39
N PHE A 71 -4.06 -19.15 20.93
CA PHE A 71 -3.46 -19.05 19.61
C PHE A 71 -3.63 -20.36 18.83
N SER A 72 -3.55 -20.28 17.52
CA SER A 72 -3.39 -21.43 16.62
C SER A 72 -2.15 -21.22 15.75
N THR A 73 -1.55 -22.30 15.26
CA THR A 73 -0.37 -22.22 14.38
C THR A 73 -0.60 -23.00 13.09
N LEU A 74 0.08 -22.57 12.02
CA LEU A 74 0.02 -23.18 10.71
C LEU A 74 1.40 -23.08 10.05
N ASP A 75 1.87 -24.20 9.50
CA ASP A 75 2.96 -24.21 8.53
C ASP A 75 2.40 -23.97 7.12
N PHE A 76 3.08 -23.15 6.33
CA PHE A 76 2.66 -22.81 4.98
C PHE A 76 3.85 -22.83 4.01
N GLU A 77 3.53 -22.92 2.73
CA GLU A 77 4.48 -22.76 1.63
C GLU A 77 3.81 -21.90 0.57
N ASP A 78 4.51 -20.85 0.13
CA ASP A 78 4.05 -19.94 -0.92
C ASP A 78 5.22 -19.56 -1.87
N ASP A 79 4.98 -18.62 -2.79
CA ASP A 79 5.98 -18.16 -3.77
C ASP A 79 7.23 -17.48 -3.15
N MET A 80 7.19 -17.17 -1.85
CA MET A 80 8.32 -16.68 -1.06
C MET A 80 9.05 -17.79 -0.31
N GLY A 81 8.47 -18.99 -0.23
CA GLY A 81 9.04 -20.18 0.37
C GLY A 81 8.22 -20.74 1.53
N GLN A 82 8.86 -21.62 2.30
CA GLN A 82 8.26 -22.23 3.48
C GLN A 82 8.23 -21.24 4.66
N GLY A 83 7.15 -21.23 5.42
CA GLY A 83 6.99 -20.35 6.57
C GLY A 83 6.11 -20.95 7.65
N LYS A 84 6.07 -20.24 8.79
CA LYS A 84 5.21 -20.58 9.93
C LYS A 84 4.44 -19.34 10.37
N ALA A 85 3.16 -19.53 10.65
CA ALA A 85 2.27 -18.50 11.17
C ALA A 85 1.68 -18.88 12.53
N VAL A 86 1.33 -17.86 13.31
CA VAL A 86 0.53 -17.95 14.52
C VAL A 86 -0.59 -16.93 14.44
N VAL A 87 -1.79 -17.33 14.82
CA VAL A 87 -2.95 -16.45 14.94
C VAL A 87 -3.35 -16.38 16.40
N PHE A 88 -3.27 -15.19 17.00
CA PHE A 88 -3.68 -14.90 18.36
C PHE A 88 -5.11 -14.38 18.38
N ARG A 89 -5.95 -14.96 19.23
CA ARG A 89 -7.30 -14.44 19.50
C ARG A 89 -7.28 -13.58 20.77
N LEU A 90 -7.59 -12.30 20.60
CA LEU A 90 -7.76 -11.33 21.67
C LEU A 90 -9.23 -10.92 21.74
N GLN A 91 -9.78 -10.81 22.95
CA GLN A 91 -11.16 -10.41 23.17
C GLN A 91 -11.23 -9.14 24.02
N ASP A 92 -12.06 -8.20 23.59
CA ASP A 92 -12.42 -7.02 24.37
C ASP A 92 -13.02 -7.45 25.73
N PRO A 93 -12.62 -6.86 26.88
CA PRO A 93 -13.18 -7.22 28.18
C PRO A 93 -14.70 -7.10 28.26
N ASP A 94 -15.27 -6.10 27.58
CA ASP A 94 -16.71 -5.86 27.49
C ASP A 94 -17.38 -6.69 26.37
N LYS A 95 -16.61 -7.57 25.71
CA LYS A 95 -17.04 -8.49 24.65
C LYS A 95 -17.66 -7.81 23.42
N ARG A 96 -17.32 -6.54 23.15
CA ARG A 96 -17.82 -5.79 21.98
C ARG A 96 -17.10 -6.16 20.67
N GLY A 97 -15.92 -6.76 20.75
CA GLY A 97 -15.12 -7.13 19.59
C GLY A 97 -14.03 -8.14 19.87
N GLU A 98 -13.53 -8.76 18.81
CA GLU A 98 -12.42 -9.72 18.82
C GLU A 98 -11.37 -9.31 17.79
N ILE A 99 -10.10 -9.32 18.19
CA ILE A 99 -8.95 -9.15 17.30
C ILE A 99 -8.31 -10.52 17.08
N ASN A 100 -8.18 -10.92 15.82
CA ASN A 100 -7.37 -12.05 15.40
C ASN A 100 -6.08 -11.52 14.76
N LEU A 101 -4.99 -11.54 15.52
CA LEU A 101 -3.66 -11.07 15.09
C LEU A 101 -2.89 -12.24 14.49
N LYS A 102 -2.62 -12.20 13.18
CA LYS A 102 -1.76 -13.18 12.50
C LYS A 102 -0.34 -12.62 12.41
N LEU A 103 0.63 -13.37 12.93
CA LEU A 103 2.06 -13.14 12.72
C LEU A 103 2.64 -14.29 11.91
N SER A 104 3.55 -13.99 10.98
CA SER A 104 4.22 -15.02 10.18
C SER A 104 5.71 -14.72 10.02
N VAL A 105 6.50 -15.78 9.91
CA VAL A 105 7.91 -15.73 9.49
C VAL A 105 8.11 -16.67 8.32
N ILE A 106 8.98 -16.28 7.39
CA ILE A 106 9.29 -17.04 6.18
C ILE A 106 10.76 -17.43 6.25
N LYS A 107 11.08 -18.68 5.90
CA LYS A 107 12.43 -19.22 5.91
C LYS A 107 13.34 -18.36 5.04
N SER A 108 14.55 -18.08 5.53
CA SER A 108 15.58 -17.30 4.84
C SER A 108 15.26 -15.82 4.54
N LEU A 109 14.14 -15.27 5.02
CA LEU A 109 13.85 -13.84 4.91
C LEU A 109 14.02 -13.14 6.27
N PRO A 110 14.80 -12.04 6.39
CA PRO A 110 15.02 -11.35 7.68
C PRO A 110 13.83 -10.44 8.07
N CYS A 111 12.61 -10.97 8.03
CA CYS A 111 11.38 -10.22 8.22
C CYS A 111 10.35 -11.00 9.05
N TYR A 112 9.33 -10.29 9.51
CA TYR A 112 8.03 -10.90 9.85
C TYR A 112 6.91 -10.20 9.05
N THR A 113 5.81 -10.92 8.85
CA THR A 113 4.58 -10.34 8.32
C THR A 113 3.46 -10.39 9.34
N CYS A 114 2.52 -9.46 9.23
CA CYS A 114 1.43 -9.27 10.16
C CYS A 114 0.14 -8.89 9.44
N SER A 115 -0.98 -9.48 9.86
CA SER A 115 -2.31 -8.97 9.51
C SER A 115 -3.25 -9.05 10.70
N VAL A 116 -4.21 -8.14 10.74
CA VAL A 116 -5.20 -8.05 11.83
C VAL A 116 -6.58 -8.21 11.24
N GLN A 117 -7.29 -9.25 11.67
CA GLN A 117 -8.73 -9.36 11.46
C GLN A 117 -9.45 -8.81 12.69
N PHE A 118 -10.40 -7.92 12.47
CA PHE A 118 -11.36 -7.50 13.47
C PHE A 118 -12.70 -8.18 13.23
N LYS A 119 -13.33 -8.66 14.31
CA LYS A 119 -14.68 -9.22 14.30
C LYS A 119 -15.56 -8.44 15.25
N SER A 120 -16.63 -7.84 14.74
CA SER A 120 -17.63 -7.19 15.59
C SER A 120 -18.39 -8.22 16.41
N ARG A 121 -18.65 -7.87 17.67
CA ARG A 121 -19.54 -8.57 18.61
C ARG A 121 -20.49 -7.58 19.28
N SER A 122 -20.63 -6.40 18.68
CA SER A 122 -21.49 -5.33 19.14
C SER A 122 -22.91 -5.55 18.63
N ASP A 123 -23.89 -5.27 19.48
CA ASP A 123 -25.31 -5.23 19.07
C ASP A 123 -25.62 -3.96 18.24
N GLU A 124 -24.73 -2.97 18.27
CA GLU A 124 -24.80 -1.73 17.50
C GLU A 124 -23.84 -1.76 16.30
N GLU A 125 -24.19 -1.04 15.22
CA GLU A 125 -23.31 -0.79 14.07
C GLU A 125 -22.01 -0.12 14.56
N LEU A 126 -20.87 -0.63 14.11
CA LEU A 126 -19.56 0.01 14.30
C LEU A 126 -19.04 0.50 12.96
N ARG A 127 -18.62 1.76 12.89
CA ARG A 127 -17.95 2.29 11.69
C ARG A 127 -16.45 2.19 11.86
N ILE A 128 -15.80 1.38 11.04
CA ILE A 128 -14.37 1.10 11.16
C ILE A 128 -13.60 2.20 10.43
N LYS A 129 -12.75 2.95 11.15
CA LYS A 129 -11.93 4.03 10.60
C LYS A 129 -10.61 3.51 10.07
N SER A 130 -9.93 2.69 10.88
CA SER A 130 -8.67 2.07 10.49
C SER A 130 -8.34 0.83 11.31
N ILE A 131 -7.48 0.00 10.73
CA ILE A 131 -6.79 -1.08 11.42
C ILE A 131 -5.29 -0.75 11.42
N ASN A 132 -4.77 -0.45 12.61
CA ASN A 132 -3.36 -0.16 12.83
C ASN A 132 -2.63 -1.47 13.16
N THR A 133 -2.06 -2.10 12.13
CA THR A 133 -1.35 -3.38 12.20
C THR A 133 0.01 -3.28 12.91
N PHE A 134 0.51 -2.06 13.10
CA PHE A 134 1.68 -1.75 13.92
C PHE A 134 1.53 -0.37 14.53
N VAL A 135 1.72 -0.28 15.84
CA VAL A 135 1.83 0.97 16.60
C VAL A 135 3.00 0.86 17.54
N LEU A 136 3.89 1.85 17.54
CA LEU A 136 4.99 1.96 18.50
C LEU A 136 4.99 3.37 19.07
N ASP A 137 4.74 3.50 20.36
CA ASP A 137 4.97 4.74 21.11
C ASP A 137 6.43 4.72 21.61
N VAL A 138 7.19 5.78 21.31
CA VAL A 138 8.62 5.86 21.63
C VAL A 138 8.82 6.64 22.92
N ASP A 139 9.37 5.92 23.89
CA ASP A 139 9.76 6.40 25.23
C ASP A 139 11.01 5.67 25.72
N ASP A 140 11.46 5.98 26.95
CA ASP A 140 12.67 5.38 27.55
C ASP A 140 12.58 3.86 27.77
N SER A 141 11.36 3.31 27.80
CA SER A 141 11.12 1.87 27.95
C SER A 141 11.18 1.11 26.62
N SER A 142 11.14 1.85 25.51
CA SER A 142 11.08 1.29 24.16
C SER A 142 12.46 1.04 23.57
N ARG A 143 12.51 0.17 22.58
CA ARG A 143 13.68 -0.07 21.75
C ARG A 143 13.31 0.20 20.30
N LEU A 144 14.23 0.83 19.58
CA LEU A 144 14.13 1.04 18.16
C LEU A 144 15.53 1.10 17.57
N LEU A 145 15.83 0.19 16.65
CA LEU A 145 17.17 -0.01 16.07
C LEU A 145 17.76 1.28 15.48
N THR A 146 16.92 2.10 14.85
CA THR A 146 17.32 3.35 14.22
C THR A 146 17.59 4.47 15.23
N GLY A 147 17.20 4.29 16.49
CA GLY A 147 17.02 5.38 17.45
C GLY A 147 15.90 6.33 17.05
N TRP A 148 15.80 7.46 17.74
CA TRP A 148 14.71 8.44 17.62
C TRP A 148 15.15 9.90 17.50
N ASN A 149 16.46 10.15 17.36
CA ASN A 149 17.03 11.50 17.25
C ASN A 149 16.80 12.12 15.87
N GLY A 150 16.22 13.32 15.83
CA GLY A 150 15.80 13.99 14.59
C GLY A 150 16.93 14.36 13.64
N ARG A 151 18.13 14.64 14.18
CA ARG A 151 19.31 14.99 13.37
C ARG A 151 19.79 13.80 12.57
N ARG A 152 19.66 12.61 13.15
CA ARG A 152 20.16 11.34 12.62
C ARG A 152 19.13 10.57 11.81
N LEU A 153 17.84 10.75 12.09
CA LEU A 153 16.78 10.03 11.41
C LEU A 153 16.42 10.65 10.06
N ARG A 154 16.22 9.78 9.07
CA ARG A 154 15.58 10.09 7.79
C ARG A 154 14.42 9.15 7.60
N PHE A 155 13.28 9.74 7.28
CA PHE A 155 12.04 9.07 6.93
C PHE A 155 11.89 9.14 5.41
N PHE A 156 11.91 7.99 4.74
CA PHE A 156 11.61 7.94 3.32
C PHE A 156 10.11 8.10 3.12
N ARG A 157 9.70 9.29 2.71
CA ARG A 157 8.31 9.58 2.36
C ARG A 157 8.07 9.11 0.94
N ASN A 158 7.27 8.07 0.75
CA ASN A 158 6.67 7.71 -0.51
C ASN A 158 5.41 8.57 -0.72
N GLY A 159 5.45 9.44 -1.73
CA GLY A 159 4.36 10.38 -2.00
C GLY A 159 3.12 9.71 -2.59
N PHE A 160 1.99 10.39 -2.47
CA PHE A 160 0.75 10.01 -3.13
C PHE A 160 0.79 10.33 -4.63
N HIS A 161 0.87 9.28 -5.46
CA HIS A 161 0.91 9.37 -6.94
C HIS A 161 2.06 10.24 -7.48
N SER A 162 2.01 10.56 -8.78
CA SER A 162 3.05 11.31 -9.50
C SER A 162 3.20 12.79 -9.10
N TRP A 163 2.29 13.32 -8.28
CA TRP A 163 2.23 14.75 -7.92
C TRP A 163 2.90 15.05 -6.59
N GLU A 164 3.12 14.03 -5.75
CA GLU A 164 3.85 14.18 -4.50
C GLU A 164 5.22 13.52 -4.60
N LEU A 165 6.27 14.29 -4.35
CA LEU A 165 7.64 13.80 -4.44
C LEU A 165 7.92 12.74 -3.37
N SER A 166 8.39 11.57 -3.82
CA SER A 166 9.00 10.55 -2.97
C SER A 166 10.45 10.89 -2.66
N GLN A 167 10.79 11.04 -1.38
CA GLN A 167 12.12 11.48 -0.94
C GLN A 167 12.40 11.15 0.53
N ALA A 168 13.69 11.00 0.85
CA ALA A 168 14.15 10.91 2.23
C ALA A 168 14.15 12.31 2.88
N VAL A 169 13.38 12.48 3.96
CA VAL A 169 13.23 13.75 4.67
C VAL A 169 13.50 13.58 6.17
N PRO A 170 13.93 14.63 6.89
CA PRO A 170 13.88 14.61 8.36
C PRO A 170 12.44 14.47 8.86
N ILE A 171 12.25 13.82 10.00
CA ILE A 171 10.95 13.80 10.70
C ILE A 171 10.71 15.17 11.31
N LYS A 172 9.59 15.81 10.94
CA LYS A 172 9.17 17.10 11.51
C LYS A 172 8.27 16.89 12.72
N ASN A 173 8.07 17.96 13.50
CA ASN A 173 7.03 18.00 14.54
C ASN A 173 5.65 17.72 13.92
N GLY A 174 4.80 16.95 14.61
CA GLY A 174 3.52 16.51 14.10
C GLY A 174 3.62 15.28 13.19
N GLU A 175 2.59 15.03 12.40
CA GLU A 175 2.48 13.84 11.56
C GLU A 175 3.29 13.97 10.26
N ASN A 176 4.08 12.94 9.96
CA ASN A 176 4.79 12.76 8.70
C ASN A 176 4.30 11.45 8.06
N THR A 177 3.53 11.55 6.99
CA THR A 177 2.87 10.39 6.36
C THR A 177 3.62 9.93 5.13
N SER A 178 3.71 8.61 4.95
CA SER A 178 4.20 7.94 3.75
C SER A 178 3.14 6.95 3.26
N HIS A 179 2.92 6.89 1.95
CA HIS A 179 1.95 5.98 1.36
C HIS A 179 2.54 4.59 1.15
N PHE A 180 1.81 3.56 1.57
CA PHE A 180 2.10 2.12 1.43
C PHE A 180 3.33 1.60 2.20
N TYR A 181 4.45 2.31 2.19
CA TYR A 181 5.68 1.91 2.87
C TYR A 181 6.57 3.09 3.25
N THR A 182 7.55 2.83 4.10
CA THR A 182 8.64 3.77 4.39
C THR A 182 9.93 3.02 4.68
N ALA A 183 11.04 3.75 4.66
CA ALA A 183 12.31 3.38 5.25
C ALA A 183 12.66 4.42 6.33
N LEU A 184 12.71 4.00 7.58
CA LEU A 184 13.27 4.81 8.65
C LEU A 184 14.77 4.48 8.74
N ASN A 185 15.63 5.45 8.47
CA ASN A 185 17.08 5.24 8.41
C ASN A 185 17.82 6.16 9.36
N ASN A 186 18.79 5.61 10.09
CA ASN A 186 19.78 6.39 10.82
C ASN A 186 21.00 6.64 9.92
N ILE A 187 21.27 7.91 9.60
CA ILE A 187 22.33 8.26 8.63
C ILE A 187 23.75 8.01 9.16
N GLU A 188 23.92 7.94 10.48
CA GLU A 188 25.22 7.71 11.13
C GLU A 188 25.49 6.21 11.24
N THR A 189 24.57 5.45 11.85
CA THR A 189 24.74 4.01 12.08
C THR A 189 24.36 3.16 10.87
N LYS A 190 23.76 3.74 9.83
CA LYS A 190 23.20 3.08 8.62
C LYS A 190 22.03 2.12 8.86
N LYS A 191 21.80 1.72 10.11
CA LYS A 191 20.61 1.00 10.58
C LYS A 191 19.32 1.56 9.98
N ALA A 192 18.53 0.68 9.40
CA ALA A 192 17.30 0.98 8.69
C ALA A 192 16.20 0.00 9.12
N LEU A 193 14.98 0.52 9.23
CA LEU A 193 13.75 -0.24 9.45
C LEU A 193 12.83 0.02 8.25
N ILE A 194 12.48 -1.04 7.54
CA ILE A 194 11.48 -0.99 6.47
C ILE A 194 10.16 -1.46 7.04
N ILE A 195 9.13 -0.63 6.87
CA ILE A 195 7.75 -0.94 7.24
C ILE A 195 6.91 -0.64 6.02
N GLY A 196 6.17 -1.62 5.53
CA GLY A 196 5.28 -1.41 4.39
C GLY A 196 4.28 -2.54 4.20
N PHE A 197 3.19 -2.25 3.52
CA PHE A 197 2.15 -3.23 3.22
C PHE A 197 2.47 -3.97 1.92
N VAL A 198 2.47 -5.29 1.93
CA VAL A 198 2.75 -6.12 0.73
C VAL A 198 1.48 -6.54 0.00
N THR A 199 0.32 -6.27 0.59
CA THR A 199 -0.97 -6.26 -0.11
C THR A 199 -1.57 -4.85 -0.08
N MET A 200 -2.30 -4.48 -1.12
CA MET A 200 -2.88 -3.14 -1.31
C MET A 200 -4.17 -3.21 -2.16
N ALA A 201 -4.92 -4.30 -2.04
CA ALA A 201 -6.04 -4.61 -2.92
C ALA A 201 -7.37 -4.02 -2.43
N ASP A 202 -7.55 -3.99 -1.11
CA ASP A 202 -8.83 -3.70 -0.46
C ASP A 202 -8.79 -2.35 0.27
N GLN A 203 -7.61 -1.87 0.66
CA GLN A 203 -7.48 -0.69 1.52
C GLN A 203 -6.30 0.21 1.16
N PHE A 204 -6.52 1.53 1.21
CA PHE A 204 -5.42 2.48 1.24
C PHE A 204 -4.64 2.35 2.55
N SER A 205 -3.32 2.26 2.43
CA SER A 205 -2.47 2.05 3.59
C SER A 205 -1.39 3.13 3.72
N THR A 206 -1.11 3.53 4.96
CA THR A 206 -0.15 4.59 5.28
C THR A 206 0.77 4.20 6.42
N ILE A 207 1.99 4.74 6.40
CA ILE A 207 2.91 4.74 7.53
C ILE A 207 3.08 6.17 8.03
N SER A 208 2.73 6.44 9.28
CA SER A 208 2.82 7.77 9.91
C SER A 208 3.88 7.78 10.99
N ALA A 209 4.86 8.68 10.87
CA ALA A 209 5.84 9.00 11.91
C ALA A 209 5.45 10.33 12.56
N HIS A 210 5.07 10.30 13.84
CA HIS A 210 4.76 11.49 14.61
C HIS A 210 6.03 12.00 15.30
N GLY A 211 6.37 13.26 15.05
CA GLY A 211 7.53 13.89 15.67
C GLY A 211 7.17 14.80 16.84
N ARG A 212 7.99 14.81 17.89
CA ARG A 212 8.00 15.82 18.97
C ARG A 212 8.67 17.10 18.50
N GLU A 213 8.60 18.17 19.31
CA GLU A 213 9.43 19.36 19.12
C GLU A 213 10.90 19.13 19.49
N ASP A 214 11.16 18.35 20.55
CA ASP A 214 12.50 18.01 21.03
C ASP A 214 13.27 17.20 19.97
N GLU A 215 14.36 17.77 19.48
CA GLU A 215 15.17 17.19 18.42
C GLU A 215 15.95 15.94 18.87
N GLU A 216 16.36 15.88 20.14
CA GLU A 216 17.09 14.73 20.66
C GLU A 216 16.15 13.52 20.83
N ASN A 217 14.86 13.79 21.08
CA ASN A 217 13.77 12.81 21.19
C ASN A 217 12.70 13.01 20.10
N ARG A 218 13.14 13.23 18.85
CA ARG A 218 12.27 13.64 17.74
C ARG A 218 11.15 12.66 17.45
N LEU A 219 11.40 11.36 17.36
CA LEU A 219 10.34 10.40 17.03
C LEU A 219 9.51 10.08 18.28
N GLU A 220 8.21 10.38 18.23
CA GLU A 220 7.24 10.08 19.29
C GLU A 220 6.50 8.78 19.05
N ARG A 221 6.06 8.56 17.81
CA ARG A 221 5.19 7.44 17.49
C ARG A 221 5.34 7.02 16.04
N LEU A 222 5.25 5.73 15.79
CA LEU A 222 5.23 5.14 14.46
C LEU A 222 4.00 4.26 14.30
N VAL A 223 3.21 4.49 13.24
CA VAL A 223 1.94 3.79 13.00
C VAL A 223 1.90 3.28 11.57
N ALA A 224 1.58 2.01 11.38
CA ALA A 224 1.21 1.44 10.08
C ALA A 224 -0.29 1.13 10.08
N SER A 225 -1.04 1.74 9.17
CA SER A 225 -2.50 1.76 9.18
C SER A 225 -3.08 1.36 7.83
N SER A 226 -4.01 0.41 7.82
CA SER A 226 -4.95 0.19 6.73
C SER A 226 -6.23 1.01 6.98
N ARG A 227 -6.57 1.89 6.04
CA ARG A 227 -7.76 2.76 6.11
C ARG A 227 -9.00 1.93 5.78
N CYS A 228 -10.07 2.15 6.54
CA CYS A 228 -11.31 1.39 6.38
C CYS A 228 -12.49 2.28 5.97
N ASP A 229 -12.25 3.58 5.70
CA ASP A 229 -13.22 4.52 5.13
C ASP A 229 -14.62 4.49 5.76
N ASP A 230 -14.67 4.36 7.09
CA ASP A 230 -15.89 4.30 7.90
C ASP A 230 -16.86 3.16 7.49
N ILE A 231 -16.32 2.06 6.94
CA ILE A 231 -17.10 0.86 6.58
C ILE A 231 -17.94 0.41 7.80
N PRO A 232 -19.26 0.26 7.65
CA PRO A 232 -20.12 -0.24 8.71
C PRO A 232 -19.89 -1.74 8.89
N LEU A 233 -19.83 -2.17 10.16
CA LEU A 233 -19.66 -3.56 10.54
C LEU A 233 -20.74 -3.95 11.57
N PHE A 234 -21.58 -4.92 11.21
CA PHE A 234 -22.65 -5.46 12.04
C PHE A 234 -22.17 -6.67 12.87
N ASP A 235 -23.01 -7.16 13.81
CA ASP A 235 -22.66 -8.30 14.67
C ASP A 235 -22.14 -9.49 13.85
N LYS A 236 -21.01 -10.05 14.31
CA LYS A 236 -20.25 -11.17 13.72
C LYS A 236 -19.58 -10.92 12.38
N GLU A 237 -19.81 -9.77 11.74
CA GLU A 237 -19.07 -9.42 10.53
C GLU A 237 -17.60 -9.15 10.83
N THR A 238 -16.78 -9.27 9.79
CA THR A 238 -15.33 -9.17 9.91
C THR A 238 -14.73 -8.29 8.84
N ILE A 239 -13.66 -7.60 9.19
CA ILE A 239 -12.78 -6.88 8.27
C ILE A 239 -11.34 -7.29 8.56
N VAL A 240 -10.49 -7.32 7.54
CA VAL A 240 -9.08 -7.72 7.65
C VAL A 240 -8.22 -6.59 7.13
N SER A 241 -7.11 -6.29 7.82
CA SER A 241 -6.11 -5.36 7.33
C SER A 241 -5.39 -5.91 6.10
N GLU A 242 -4.79 -5.03 5.33
CA GLU A 242 -3.69 -5.41 4.43
C GLU A 242 -2.55 -6.09 5.20
N GLU A 243 -1.77 -6.93 4.52
CA GLU A 243 -0.61 -7.62 5.08
C GLU A 243 0.56 -6.63 5.23
N LEU A 244 0.96 -6.38 6.47
CA LEU A 244 2.14 -5.62 6.81
C LEU A 244 3.39 -6.50 6.73
N PHE A 245 4.47 -5.95 6.19
CA PHE A 245 5.79 -6.54 6.12
C PHE A 245 6.79 -5.63 6.84
N VAL A 246 7.61 -6.21 7.72
CA VAL A 246 8.60 -5.46 8.50
C VAL A 246 9.94 -6.18 8.52
N MET A 247 11.01 -5.45 8.24
CA MET A 247 12.39 -5.93 8.30
C MET A 247 13.36 -4.82 8.68
N ALA A 248 14.56 -5.18 9.11
CA ALA A 248 15.61 -4.23 9.40
C ALA A 248 16.99 -4.72 8.96
N GLY A 249 17.93 -3.78 8.85
CA GLY A 249 19.31 -4.04 8.43
C GLY A 249 20.11 -2.74 8.28
N GLU A 250 21.22 -2.76 7.55
CA GLU A 250 22.13 -1.60 7.41
C GLU A 250 22.14 -0.97 6.00
N HIS A 251 21.43 -1.57 5.04
CA HIS A 251 21.40 -1.14 3.64
C HIS A 251 19.97 -0.86 3.18
N ALA A 252 19.45 0.33 3.50
CA ALA A 252 18.06 0.71 3.26
C ALA A 252 17.58 0.47 1.81
N LEU A 253 18.43 0.68 0.81
CA LEU A 253 18.06 0.48 -0.60
C LEU A 253 17.90 -1.02 -0.95
N GLU A 254 18.80 -1.88 -0.46
CA GLU A 254 18.70 -3.33 -0.67
C GLU A 254 17.48 -3.91 0.04
N LEU A 255 17.21 -3.42 1.25
CA LEU A 255 15.99 -3.77 1.97
C LEU A 255 14.76 -3.30 1.16
N LEU A 256 14.69 -2.05 0.71
CA LEU A 256 13.59 -1.58 -0.13
C LEU A 256 13.40 -2.42 -1.41
N ALA A 257 14.48 -2.84 -2.05
CA ALA A 257 14.41 -3.73 -3.21
C ALA A 257 13.79 -5.09 -2.86
N LEU A 258 14.17 -5.70 -1.73
CA LEU A 258 13.56 -6.93 -1.24
C LEU A 258 12.07 -6.73 -0.91
N TYR A 259 11.71 -5.61 -0.27
CA TYR A 259 10.31 -5.27 0.01
C TYR A 259 9.48 -5.18 -1.28
N VAL A 260 9.98 -4.48 -2.29
CA VAL A 260 9.29 -4.35 -3.59
C VAL A 260 9.16 -5.70 -4.28
N GLU A 261 10.16 -6.58 -4.20
CA GLU A 261 10.08 -7.95 -4.73
C GLU A 261 9.02 -8.80 -4.00
N VAL A 262 8.91 -8.67 -2.67
CA VAL A 262 7.86 -9.37 -1.91
C VAL A 262 6.48 -8.82 -2.30
N ALA A 263 6.32 -7.49 -2.31
CA ALA A 263 5.07 -6.84 -2.67
C ALA A 263 4.64 -7.18 -4.11
N SER A 264 5.59 -7.21 -5.06
CA SER A 264 5.31 -7.54 -6.47
C SER A 264 4.76 -8.96 -6.61
N ARG A 265 5.35 -9.94 -5.90
CA ARG A 265 4.86 -11.33 -5.91
C ARG A 265 3.50 -11.45 -5.22
N ARG A 266 3.33 -10.84 -4.05
CA ARG A 266 2.07 -10.83 -3.28
C ARG A 266 0.91 -10.25 -4.10
N MET A 267 1.16 -9.13 -4.78
CA MET A 267 0.19 -8.46 -5.65
C MET A 267 0.14 -9.03 -7.07
N LYS A 268 0.92 -10.07 -7.38
CA LYS A 268 1.02 -10.69 -8.71
C LYS A 268 1.25 -9.65 -9.82
N ALA A 269 2.15 -8.71 -9.54
CA ALA A 269 2.48 -7.62 -10.44
C ALA A 269 2.97 -8.16 -11.80
N LEU A 270 2.52 -7.53 -12.88
CA LEU A 270 2.95 -7.88 -14.22
C LEU A 270 4.40 -7.43 -14.44
N GLY A 271 5.27 -8.38 -14.71
CA GLY A 271 6.67 -8.12 -15.06
C GLY A 271 6.84 -7.75 -16.54
N TRP A 272 7.88 -6.97 -16.82
CA TRP A 272 8.34 -6.68 -18.17
C TRP A 272 9.81 -7.07 -18.27
N ASP A 273 10.23 -7.75 -19.35
CA ASP A 273 11.64 -8.14 -19.55
C ASP A 273 12.58 -6.93 -19.61
N LYS A 274 12.06 -5.78 -20.01
CA LYS A 274 12.75 -4.49 -20.06
C LYS A 274 11.77 -3.35 -19.77
N VAL A 275 12.28 -2.26 -19.22
CA VAL A 275 11.49 -1.03 -19.02
C VAL A 275 10.99 -0.53 -20.39
N PRO A 276 9.67 -0.34 -20.59
CA PRO A 276 9.13 0.14 -21.84
C PRO A 276 9.61 1.56 -22.12
N GLN A 277 10.11 1.79 -23.34
CA GLN A 277 10.55 3.11 -23.79
C GLN A 277 9.61 3.58 -24.89
N GLY A 278 9.02 4.75 -24.70
CA GLY A 278 7.96 5.24 -25.56
C GLY A 278 7.95 6.75 -25.70
N TRP A 279 7.28 7.20 -26.76
CA TRP A 279 6.81 8.57 -26.90
C TRP A 279 5.34 8.65 -26.48
N CYS A 280 4.96 9.71 -25.77
CA CYS A 280 3.61 9.95 -25.27
C CYS A 280 3.11 11.30 -25.79
N SER A 281 1.89 11.35 -26.33
CA SER A 281 1.33 12.56 -26.92
C SER A 281 1.01 13.67 -25.91
N TRP A 282 0.84 13.34 -24.63
CA TRP A 282 0.40 14.27 -23.58
C TRP A 282 1.28 15.52 -23.47
N TYR A 283 2.61 15.34 -23.43
CA TYR A 283 3.55 16.41 -23.10
C TYR A 283 3.65 17.53 -24.15
N PHE A 284 3.05 17.34 -25.33
CA PHE A 284 2.97 18.37 -26.36
C PHE A 284 1.52 18.72 -26.70
N TYR A 285 0.65 17.72 -26.87
CA TYR A 285 -0.70 17.91 -27.38
C TYR A 285 -1.77 18.06 -26.29
N PHE A 286 -1.46 17.70 -25.03
CA PHE A 286 -2.44 17.61 -23.94
C PHE A 286 -3.71 16.89 -24.42
N THR A 287 -4.88 17.52 -24.31
CA THR A 287 -6.18 16.96 -24.70
C THR A 287 -6.54 17.19 -26.16
N THR A 288 -5.59 17.63 -27.00
CA THR A 288 -5.82 17.90 -28.42
C THR A 288 -4.91 17.14 -29.39
N PRO A 289 -4.68 15.83 -29.23
CA PRO A 289 -3.92 15.06 -30.22
C PRO A 289 -4.70 14.92 -31.53
N ASP A 290 -3.97 14.83 -32.65
CA ASP A 290 -4.50 14.61 -34.00
C ASP A 290 -3.86 13.37 -34.64
N GLU A 291 -4.64 12.60 -35.40
CA GLU A 291 -4.18 11.36 -36.04
C GLU A 291 -2.94 11.57 -36.91
N ARG A 292 -2.91 12.65 -37.72
CA ARG A 292 -1.82 12.93 -38.65
C ARG A 292 -0.56 13.36 -37.92
N GLU A 293 -0.73 14.12 -36.85
CA GLU A 293 0.37 14.57 -35.99
C GLU A 293 1.04 13.39 -35.30
N ILE A 294 0.25 12.43 -34.78
CA ILE A 294 0.80 11.20 -34.19
C ILE A 294 1.55 10.38 -35.24
N GLU A 295 0.99 10.21 -36.44
CA GLU A 295 1.64 9.51 -37.54
C GLU A 295 2.97 10.19 -37.95
N SER A 296 2.97 11.51 -38.08
CA SER A 296 4.16 12.31 -38.39
C SER A 296 5.25 12.15 -37.34
N ASN A 297 4.90 12.22 -36.05
CA ASN A 297 5.84 11.97 -34.96
C ASN A 297 6.40 10.55 -34.99
N ALA A 298 5.57 9.53 -35.26
CA ALA A 298 6.04 8.16 -35.39
C ALA A 298 7.06 8.03 -36.55
N HIS A 299 6.81 8.66 -37.70
CA HIS A 299 7.78 8.71 -38.79
C HIS A 299 9.09 9.39 -38.38
N ALA A 300 9.02 10.57 -37.75
CA ALA A 300 10.21 11.29 -37.28
C ALA A 300 11.00 10.48 -36.26
N LEU A 301 10.34 9.82 -35.31
CA LEU A 301 10.98 8.98 -34.30
C LEU A 301 11.68 7.77 -34.91
N LYS A 302 11.13 7.19 -35.98
CA LYS A 302 11.77 6.08 -36.71
C LYS A 302 13.10 6.52 -37.33
N GLU A 303 13.17 7.75 -37.83
CA GLU A 303 14.38 8.31 -38.45
C GLU A 303 15.39 8.81 -37.41
N MET A 304 14.91 9.50 -36.37
CA MET A 304 15.76 10.15 -35.36
C MET A 304 16.27 9.20 -34.28
N LEU A 305 15.46 8.21 -33.88
CA LEU A 305 15.72 7.33 -32.74
C LEU A 305 15.52 5.83 -33.09
N PRO A 306 16.11 5.33 -34.19
CA PRO A 306 15.88 3.96 -34.65
C PRO A 306 16.27 2.94 -33.57
N GLY A 307 15.34 2.05 -33.22
CA GLY A 307 15.54 0.99 -32.22
C GLY A 307 15.65 1.46 -30.77
N ARG A 308 15.53 2.77 -30.49
CA ARG A 308 15.53 3.31 -29.12
C ARG A 308 14.14 3.51 -28.54
N ILE A 309 13.17 3.82 -29.39
CA ILE A 309 11.76 3.94 -28.99
C ILE A 309 11.00 2.70 -29.47
N GLU A 310 10.21 2.11 -28.58
CA GLU A 310 9.39 0.93 -28.87
C GLU A 310 7.91 1.28 -28.93
N TRP A 311 7.45 2.21 -28.09
CA TRP A 311 6.03 2.53 -27.94
C TRP A 311 5.67 3.92 -28.47
N ILE A 312 4.53 4.03 -29.13
CA ILE A 312 3.83 5.27 -29.40
C ILE A 312 2.53 5.24 -28.58
N GLN A 313 2.50 5.98 -27.48
CA GLN A 313 1.34 6.09 -26.59
C GLN A 313 0.47 7.28 -27.03
N ILE A 314 -0.77 6.95 -27.37
CA ILE A 314 -1.84 7.91 -27.60
C ILE A 314 -2.46 8.21 -26.23
N ASP A 315 -2.14 9.38 -25.71
CA ASP A 315 -2.64 9.84 -24.41
C ASP A 315 -4.01 10.52 -24.54
N ASP A 316 -4.46 11.19 -23.48
CA ASP A 316 -5.75 11.86 -23.37
C ASP A 316 -6.13 12.71 -24.61
N GLY A 317 -7.41 12.69 -24.98
CA GLY A 317 -7.98 13.52 -26.03
C GLY A 317 -8.26 12.80 -27.35
N TYR A 318 -8.05 11.49 -27.44
CA TYR A 318 -8.57 10.71 -28.57
C TYR A 318 -10.06 10.40 -28.44
N GLN A 319 -10.53 10.28 -27.20
CA GLN A 319 -11.88 9.89 -26.86
C GLN A 319 -12.85 11.08 -26.95
N LYS A 320 -14.16 10.81 -26.93
CA LYS A 320 -15.20 11.86 -26.96
C LYS A 320 -15.29 12.64 -25.64
N ALA A 321 -15.21 11.93 -24.52
CA ALA A 321 -15.17 12.49 -23.17
C ALA A 321 -14.55 11.46 -22.21
N ILE A 322 -14.13 11.89 -21.02
CA ILE A 322 -13.80 10.95 -19.94
C ILE A 322 -15.06 10.17 -19.57
N GLY A 323 -15.03 8.85 -19.70
CA GLY A 323 -16.20 7.97 -19.60
C GLY A 323 -16.72 7.47 -20.95
N ASP A 324 -16.44 8.18 -22.05
CA ASP A 324 -16.87 7.82 -23.42
C ASP A 324 -15.68 7.45 -24.30
N TRP A 325 -15.16 6.23 -24.13
CA TRP A 325 -13.89 5.74 -24.70
C TRP A 325 -13.91 5.40 -26.20
N THR A 326 -14.76 6.07 -26.98
CA THR A 326 -14.77 5.97 -28.45
C THR A 326 -14.07 7.16 -29.09
N GLU A 327 -13.44 6.96 -30.24
CA GLU A 327 -12.73 8.02 -30.94
C GLU A 327 -13.60 9.23 -31.31
N ASN A 328 -12.99 10.42 -31.27
CA ASN A 328 -13.57 11.68 -31.71
C ASN A 328 -13.16 12.04 -33.16
N ASP A 329 -13.63 13.20 -33.64
CA ASP A 329 -13.45 13.66 -35.01
C ASP A 329 -11.99 13.97 -35.42
N ARG A 330 -11.03 14.01 -34.49
CA ARG A 330 -9.59 14.12 -34.84
C ARG A 330 -8.98 12.79 -35.28
N PHE A 331 -9.72 11.70 -35.08
CA PHE A 331 -9.33 10.33 -35.42
C PHE A 331 -10.33 9.73 -36.43
N LYS A 332 -10.63 10.47 -37.50
CA LYS A 332 -11.68 10.12 -38.49
C LYS A 332 -11.50 8.77 -39.16
N ASN A 333 -10.25 8.30 -39.30
CA ASN A 333 -9.98 6.99 -39.90
C ASN A 333 -10.04 5.85 -38.86
N GLY A 334 -10.37 6.16 -37.61
CA GLY A 334 -10.44 5.25 -36.48
C GLY A 334 -9.06 4.88 -35.93
N LEU A 335 -8.99 4.59 -34.63
CA LEU A 335 -7.74 4.22 -33.95
C LEU A 335 -7.10 2.97 -34.54
N ASN A 336 -7.90 2.02 -35.03
CA ASN A 336 -7.40 0.79 -35.65
C ASN A 336 -6.50 1.09 -36.88
N THR A 337 -6.85 2.10 -37.68
CA THR A 337 -6.04 2.51 -38.83
C THR A 337 -4.71 3.10 -38.37
N LEU A 338 -4.73 3.96 -37.35
CA LEU A 338 -3.54 4.54 -36.76
C LEU A 338 -2.62 3.48 -36.15
N VAL A 339 -3.17 2.52 -35.40
CA VAL A 339 -2.43 1.39 -34.83
C VAL A 339 -1.72 0.58 -35.93
N LYS A 340 -2.40 0.29 -37.05
CA LYS A 340 -1.78 -0.40 -38.19
C LYS A 340 -0.60 0.38 -38.79
N LYS A 341 -0.72 1.71 -38.90
CA LYS A 341 0.37 2.58 -39.37
C LYS A 341 1.55 2.57 -38.40
N ILE A 342 1.31 2.71 -37.10
CA ILE A 342 2.33 2.64 -36.04
C ILE A 342 3.06 1.28 -36.09
N ASN A 343 2.32 0.18 -36.16
CA ASN A 343 2.89 -1.17 -36.22
C ASN A 343 3.71 -1.38 -37.49
N LYS A 344 3.27 -0.86 -38.65
CA LYS A 344 4.03 -0.91 -39.91
C LYS A 344 5.37 -0.16 -39.82
N LEU A 345 5.46 0.84 -38.95
CA LEU A 345 6.72 1.55 -38.70
C LEU A 345 7.67 0.76 -37.78
N GLY A 346 7.19 -0.29 -37.11
CA GLY A 346 7.98 -1.14 -36.20
C GLY A 346 7.80 -0.77 -34.73
N PHE A 347 6.88 0.12 -34.40
CA PHE A 347 6.53 0.48 -33.03
C PHE A 347 5.32 -0.34 -32.54
N LYS A 348 5.14 -0.38 -31.22
CA LYS A 348 3.90 -0.81 -30.56
C LYS A 348 3.04 0.41 -30.26
N ALA A 349 1.72 0.27 -30.35
CA ALA A 349 0.78 1.32 -29.97
C ALA A 349 0.31 1.12 -28.53
N GLY A 350 0.34 2.18 -27.73
CA GLY A 350 -0.28 2.25 -26.39
C GLY A 350 -1.43 3.25 -26.37
N ILE A 351 -2.36 3.10 -25.44
CA ILE A 351 -3.50 4.00 -25.28
C ILE A 351 -3.72 4.31 -23.79
N TRP A 352 -4.01 5.57 -23.49
CA TRP A 352 -4.39 5.99 -22.15
C TRP A 352 -5.89 5.79 -21.91
N VAL A 353 -6.26 5.34 -20.71
CA VAL A 353 -7.65 5.21 -20.26
C VAL A 353 -7.75 5.56 -18.78
N ALA A 354 -8.90 6.08 -18.34
CA ALA A 354 -9.23 6.30 -16.93
C ALA A 354 -10.59 5.63 -16.61
N PRO A 355 -10.66 4.29 -16.64
CA PRO A 355 -11.92 3.55 -16.78
C PRO A 355 -12.86 3.67 -15.58
N PHE A 356 -12.40 4.16 -14.43
CA PHE A 356 -13.18 4.22 -13.19
C PHE A 356 -13.85 5.56 -12.93
N ILE A 357 -13.74 6.51 -13.87
CA ILE A 357 -14.32 7.84 -13.76
C ILE A 357 -15.04 8.26 -15.04
N ALA A 358 -16.04 9.13 -14.89
CA ALA A 358 -16.68 9.81 -16.00
C ALA A 358 -16.85 11.30 -15.73
N SER A 359 -16.68 12.10 -16.77
CA SER A 359 -16.95 13.55 -16.77
C SER A 359 -18.45 13.81 -16.74
N GLU A 360 -18.87 14.93 -16.13
CA GLU A 360 -20.26 15.41 -16.15
C GLU A 360 -20.81 15.63 -17.58
N HIS A 361 -19.92 15.75 -18.57
CA HIS A 361 -20.27 15.94 -19.97
C HIS A 361 -20.38 14.63 -20.77
N SER A 362 -20.00 13.49 -20.19
CA SER A 362 -20.09 12.19 -20.86
C SER A 362 -21.53 11.72 -21.05
N ASP A 363 -21.76 10.96 -22.12
CA ASP A 363 -23.02 10.26 -22.32
C ASP A 363 -23.23 9.20 -21.24
N LEU A 364 -22.15 8.54 -20.78
CA LEU A 364 -22.18 7.61 -19.65
C LEU A 364 -22.80 8.25 -18.39
N PHE A 365 -22.29 9.41 -17.97
CA PHE A 365 -22.81 10.09 -16.77
C PHE A 365 -24.25 10.58 -16.94
N LYS A 366 -24.62 11.05 -18.13
CA LYS A 366 -25.96 11.56 -18.41
C LYS A 366 -27.02 10.45 -18.41
N ASN A 367 -26.67 9.28 -18.93
CA ASN A 367 -27.63 8.20 -19.19
C ASN A 367 -27.63 7.13 -18.09
N GLU A 368 -26.49 6.85 -17.44
CA GLU A 368 -26.33 5.76 -16.47
C GLU A 368 -26.03 6.28 -15.05
N GLN A 369 -26.84 7.20 -14.54
CA GLN A 369 -26.58 7.86 -13.25
C GLN A 369 -26.53 6.90 -12.04
N ASP A 370 -27.18 5.75 -12.12
CA ASP A 370 -27.16 4.75 -11.04
C ASP A 370 -25.86 3.94 -10.99
N TRP A 371 -24.97 4.14 -11.97
CA TRP A 371 -23.63 3.54 -11.98
C TRP A 371 -22.59 4.35 -11.19
N PHE A 372 -22.97 5.49 -10.62
CA PHE A 372 -22.03 6.39 -9.93
C PHE A 372 -22.19 6.35 -8.42
N VAL A 373 -21.07 6.47 -7.72
CA VAL A 373 -21.03 6.55 -6.25
C VAL A 373 -21.79 7.79 -5.79
N LYS A 374 -22.67 7.62 -4.80
CA LYS A 374 -23.43 8.68 -4.15
C LYS A 374 -23.05 8.75 -2.66
N ASP A 375 -23.04 9.95 -2.10
CA ASP A 375 -22.84 10.17 -0.67
C ASP A 375 -24.09 9.79 0.15
N ILE A 376 -24.01 9.93 1.48
CA ILE A 376 -25.11 9.58 2.40
C ILE A 376 -26.38 10.41 2.17
N ASP A 377 -26.26 11.58 1.56
CA ASP A 377 -27.38 12.45 1.21
C ASP A 377 -27.90 12.17 -0.23
N GLY A 378 -27.36 11.15 -0.90
CA GLY A 378 -27.72 10.75 -2.25
C GLY A 378 -27.12 11.62 -3.35
N ARG A 379 -26.13 12.47 -3.06
CA ARG A 379 -25.47 13.33 -4.06
C ARG A 379 -24.31 12.59 -4.71
N PHE A 380 -24.06 12.81 -6.00
CA PHE A 380 -22.90 12.23 -6.67
C PHE A 380 -21.57 12.65 -6.02
N SER A 381 -20.71 11.67 -5.78
CA SER A 381 -19.37 11.88 -5.23
C SER A 381 -18.44 12.46 -6.29
N VAL A 382 -18.19 13.77 -6.21
CA VAL A 382 -17.20 14.45 -7.06
C VAL A 382 -15.81 14.01 -6.62
N VAL A 383 -15.08 13.32 -7.49
CA VAL A 383 -13.71 12.85 -7.20
C VAL A 383 -12.63 13.80 -7.73
N GLY A 384 -13.02 14.78 -8.54
CA GLY A 384 -12.18 15.92 -8.87
C GLY A 384 -12.81 16.83 -9.91
N GLU A 385 -12.05 17.86 -10.29
CA GLU A 385 -12.40 18.80 -11.34
C GLU A 385 -11.16 19.03 -12.22
N ASN A 386 -11.33 18.96 -13.53
CA ASN A 386 -10.25 19.18 -14.48
C ASN A 386 -10.71 20.18 -15.55
N PRO A 387 -10.11 21.38 -15.64
CA PRO A 387 -10.43 22.36 -16.67
C PRO A 387 -10.29 21.82 -18.10
N LEU A 388 -9.35 20.90 -18.34
CA LEU A 388 -9.15 20.28 -19.66
C LEU A 388 -10.25 19.27 -20.02
N TRP A 389 -11.00 18.78 -19.02
CA TRP A 389 -12.19 17.94 -19.19
C TRP A 389 -13.49 18.74 -19.03
N LEU A 390 -13.37 20.07 -18.98
CA LEU A 390 -14.46 21.05 -18.93
C LEU A 390 -15.36 20.95 -17.69
N GLY A 391 -14.88 20.36 -16.59
CA GLY A 391 -15.63 20.36 -15.34
C GLY A 391 -15.32 19.20 -14.41
N LYS A 392 -16.35 18.80 -13.66
CA LYS A 392 -16.27 17.76 -12.64
C LYS A 392 -16.27 16.37 -13.25
N PHE A 393 -15.66 15.44 -12.52
CA PHE A 393 -15.74 14.02 -12.82
C PHE A 393 -16.05 13.22 -11.57
N TYR A 394 -16.71 12.08 -11.79
CA TYR A 394 -17.34 11.25 -10.76
C TYR A 394 -16.81 9.83 -10.85
N ALA A 395 -16.72 9.14 -9.71
CA ALA A 395 -16.32 7.75 -9.66
C ALA A 395 -17.50 6.82 -9.99
N LEU A 396 -17.22 5.81 -10.79
CA LEU A 396 -18.12 4.68 -10.98
C LEU A 396 -18.17 3.82 -9.71
N ASP A 397 -19.34 3.29 -9.41
CA ASP A 397 -19.55 2.33 -8.33
C ASP A 397 -19.13 0.94 -8.78
N LEU A 398 -17.89 0.57 -8.44
CA LEU A 398 -17.33 -0.74 -8.76
C LEU A 398 -17.93 -1.88 -7.91
N THR A 399 -18.89 -1.61 -7.02
CA THR A 399 -19.68 -2.66 -6.37
C THR A 399 -20.92 -3.03 -7.17
N ASN A 400 -21.32 -2.19 -8.13
CA ASN A 400 -22.41 -2.47 -9.06
C ASN A 400 -21.93 -3.46 -10.16
N PRO A 401 -22.52 -4.66 -10.26
CA PRO A 401 -22.11 -5.64 -11.27
C PRO A 401 -22.25 -5.15 -12.72
N GLU A 402 -23.21 -4.27 -13.01
CA GLU A 402 -23.41 -3.73 -14.37
C GLU A 402 -22.27 -2.82 -14.83
N VAL A 403 -21.52 -2.23 -13.89
CA VAL A 403 -20.34 -1.39 -14.19
C VAL A 403 -19.13 -2.24 -14.56
N ILE A 404 -19.02 -3.46 -14.01
CA ILE A 404 -17.86 -4.35 -14.21
C ILE A 404 -18.06 -5.31 -15.39
N SER A 405 -19.31 -5.71 -15.67
CA SER A 405 -19.66 -6.68 -16.72
C SER A 405 -19.54 -6.10 -18.13
#